data_AF-A0A936BU75-F1
#
_entry.id   AF-A0A936BU75-F1
#
_cell.length_a   1.000
_cell.length_b   1.000
_cell.length_c   1.000
_cell.angle_alpha   90.00
_cell.angle_beta   90.00
_cell.angle_gamma   90.00
#
_symmetry.space_group_name_H-M   'P 1'
#
loop_
_entity.id
_entity.type
_entity.pdbx_description
1 polymer ?
#
loop_
_entity_poly.entity_id
_entity_poly.type
_entity_poly.pdbx_seq_one_letter_code
_entity_poly.pdbx_strand_id
1 'polypeptide(L)' 'MIGEIGETLEWFYAAFVGWRFVFSSRYREKVLADWKGDTWYSVTWDIICGVAGVGFSIAVLALVVYLIVDITRS' A
#
# COMPACT_ATOMS: atom_id res chain seq x y z
N MET A 1 5.07 8.23 -20.35
CA MET A 1 5.24 9.40 -19.46
C MET A 1 3.97 9.81 -18.72
N ILE A 2 2.85 10.25 -19.33
CA ILE A 2 1.64 10.60 -18.54
C ILE A 2 0.97 9.36 -17.92
N GLY A 3 0.98 8.21 -18.61
CA GLY A 3 0.46 6.94 -18.08
C GLY A 3 1.25 6.36 -16.91
N GLU A 4 2.58 6.45 -16.96
CA GLU A 4 3.47 5.93 -15.91
C GLU A 4 3.37 6.74 -14.60
N ILE A 5 3.11 8.05 -14.69
CA ILE A 5 2.87 8.91 -13.52
C ILE A 5 1.53 8.54 -12.86
N GLY A 6 0.52 8.19 -13.66
CA GLY A 6 -0.77 7.67 -13.17
C GLY A 6 -0.60 6.37 -12.39
N GLU A 7 0.09 5.39 -12.97
CA GLU A 7 0.38 4.12 -12.29
C GLU A 7 1.17 4.34 -11.00
N THR A 8 2.19 5.21 -11.02
CA THR A 8 2.99 5.49 -9.82
C THR A 8 2.13 6.12 -8.71
N LEU A 9 1.23 7.04 -9.05
CA LEU A 9 0.28 7.64 -8.10
C LEU A 9 -0.70 6.61 -7.53
N GLU A 10 -1.16 5.65 -8.34
CA GLU A 10 -2.00 4.54 -7.89
C GLU A 10 -1.27 3.64 -6.88
N TRP A 11 0.02 3.37 -7.10
CA TRP A 11 0.86 2.64 -6.14
C TRP A 11 1.06 3.40 -4.82
N PHE A 12 1.29 4.72 -4.89
CA PHE A 12 1.35 5.56 -3.69
C PHE A 12 0.01 5.60 -2.94
N TYR A 13 -1.10 5.63 -3.66
CA TYR A 13 -2.43 5.57 -3.09
C TYR A 13 -2.67 4.22 -2.40
N ALA A 14 -2.33 3.11 -3.06
CA ALA A 14 -2.44 1.76 -2.48
C ALA A 14 -1.58 1.60 -1.21
N ALA A 15 -0.35 2.12 -1.22
CA ALA A 15 0.52 2.18 -0.05
C ALA A 15 -0.11 2.95 1.10
N PHE A 16 -0.64 4.15 0.82
CA PHE A 16 -1.28 4.98 1.83
C PHE A 16 -2.54 4.33 2.42
N VAL A 17 -3.38 3.73 1.58
CA VAL A 17 -4.61 3.02 2.00
C VAL A 17 -4.28 1.80 2.87
N GLY A 18 -3.30 0.99 2.47
CA GLY A 18 -2.86 -0.18 3.23
C GLY A 18 -2.35 0.20 4.62
N TRP A 19 -1.44 1.17 4.73
CA TRP A 19 -0.94 1.64 6.02
C TRP A 19 -2.03 2.29 6.88
N ARG A 20 -2.93 3.06 6.26
CA ARG A 20 -4.07 3.68 6.96
C ARG A 20 -4.99 2.62 7.54
N PHE A 21 -5.20 1.51 6.84
CA PHE A 21 -5.94 0.36 7.36
C PHE A 21 -5.22 -0.28 8.56
N VAL A 22 -3.90 -0.43 8.54
CA VAL A 22 -3.16 -1.00 9.68
C VAL A 22 -3.26 -0.11 10.93
N PHE A 23 -3.08 1.21 10.78
CA PHE A 23 -2.90 2.11 11.92
C PHE A 23 -4.16 2.85 12.39
N SER A 24 -5.23 2.91 11.60
CA SER A 24 -6.45 3.65 11.97
C SER A 24 -7.63 2.71 12.25
N SER A 25 -8.05 2.62 13.52
CA SER A 25 -9.26 1.89 13.93
C SER A 25 -10.52 2.42 13.23
N ARG A 26 -10.71 3.75 13.21
CA ARG A 26 -11.85 4.39 12.54
C ARG A 26 -11.92 4.07 11.04
N TYR A 27 -10.76 4.04 10.37
CA TYR A 27 -10.73 3.71 8.94
C TYR A 27 -11.06 2.24 8.70
N ARG A 28 -10.54 1.32 9.53
CA ARG A 28 -10.92 -0.10 9.47
C ARG A 28 -12.41 -0.32 9.67
N GLU A 29 -13.00 0.31 10.68
CA GLU A 29 -14.43 0.20 10.95
C GLU A 29 -15.27 0.66 9.74
N LYS A 30 -14.86 1.77 9.10
CA LYS A 30 -15.49 2.24 7.87
C LYS A 30 -15.36 1.21 6.74
N VAL A 31 -14.16 0.76 6.43
CA VAL A 31 -13.89 -0.20 5.33
C VAL A 31 -14.64 -1.52 5.56
N LEU A 32 -14.66 -2.02 6.80
CA LEU A 32 -15.41 -3.23 7.16
C LEU A 32 -16.93 -3.03 7.07
N ALA A 33 -17.44 -1.81 7.30
CA ALA A 33 -18.84 -1.50 7.08
C ALA A 33 -19.18 -1.47 5.58
N ASP A 34 -18.30 -0.88 4.77
CA ASP A 34 -18.44 -0.82 3.31
C ASP A 34 -18.42 -2.24 2.69
N TRP A 35 -17.50 -3.11 3.16
CA TRP A 35 -17.40 -4.51 2.69
C TRP A 35 -18.64 -5.37 2.95
N LYS A 36 -19.48 -5.04 3.93
CA LYS A 36 -20.72 -5.80 4.18
C LYS A 36 -21.77 -5.61 3.09
N GLY A 37 -21.73 -4.48 2.39
CA GLY A 37 -22.66 -4.16 1.29
C GLY A 37 -22.11 -4.48 -0.08
N ASP A 38 -20.86 -4.94 -0.17
CA ASP A 38 -20.14 -5.07 -1.43
C ASP A 38 -19.97 -6.53 -1.86
N THR A 39 -19.55 -6.71 -3.11
CA THR A 39 -19.30 -8.02 -3.70
C THR A 39 -17.96 -8.61 -3.24
N TRP A 40 -17.88 -9.94 -3.18
CA TRP A 40 -16.69 -10.65 -2.71
C TRP A 40 -15.42 -10.33 -3.51
N TYR A 41 -15.56 -10.06 -4.82
CA TYR A 41 -14.42 -9.73 -5.68
C TYR A 41 -13.89 -8.31 -5.39
N SER A 42 -14.76 -7.36 -5.09
CA SER A 42 -14.40 -5.99 -4.71
C SER A 42 -13.60 -5.99 -3.41
N VAL A 43 -14.10 -6.72 -2.41
CA VAL A 43 -13.42 -6.92 -1.12
C VAL A 43 -12.05 -7.57 -1.30
N THR A 44 -11.96 -8.59 -2.16
CA THR A 44 -10.68 -9.28 -2.43
C THR A 44 -9.68 -8.34 -3.11
N TRP A 45 -10.15 -7.51 -4.04
CA TRP A 45 -9.31 -6.51 -4.72
C TRP A 45 -8.77 -5.46 -3.75
N ASP A 46 -9.61 -4.93 -2.85
CA ASP A 46 -9.19 -4.00 -1.80
C ASP A 46 -8.09 -4.60 -0.91
N ILE A 47 -8.24 -5.87 -0.52
CA ILE A 47 -7.24 -6.58 0.29
C ILE A 47 -5.92 -6.71 -0.49
N ILE A 48 -5.97 -7.13 -1.75
CA ILE A 48 -4.78 -7.28 -2.59
C ILE A 48 -4.06 -5.94 -2.74
N CYS A 49 -4.79 -4.87 -3.06
CA CYS A 49 -4.24 -3.52 -3.19
C CYS A 49 -3.63 -3.02 -1.88
N GLY A 50 -4.31 -3.23 -0.75
CA GLY A 50 -3.81 -2.85 0.57
C GLY A 50 -2.52 -3.60 0.95
N VAL A 51 -2.48 -4.91 0.72
CA VAL A 51 -1.29 -5.74 1.01
C VAL A 51 -0.13 -5.39 0.08
N ALA A 52 -0.39 -5.26 -1.22
CA ALA A 52 0.63 -4.89 -2.20
C ALA A 52 1.21 -3.50 -1.90
N GLY A 53 0.38 -2.53 -1.50
CA GLY A 53 0.81 -1.21 -1.10
C GLY A 53 1.75 -1.22 0.11
N VAL A 54 1.42 -1.98 1.15
CA VAL A 54 2.29 -2.14 2.33
C VAL A 54 3.58 -2.85 1.95
N GLY A 55 3.50 -3.96 1.20
CA GLY A 55 4.66 -4.74 0.77
C GLY A 55 5.64 -3.93 -0.08
N PHE A 56 5.14 -3.18 -1.05
CA PHE A 56 5.96 -2.30 -1.89
C PHE A 56 6.65 -1.21 -1.05
N SER A 57 5.94 -0.60 -0.10
CA SER A 57 6.53 0.40 0.81
C SER A 57 7.70 -0.17 1.61
N ILE A 58 7.55 -1.39 2.14
CA ILE A 58 8.60 -2.09 2.90
C ILE A 58 9.78 -2.42 1.98
N ALA A 59 9.53 -2.88 0.75
CA ALA A 59 10.58 -3.20 -0.22
C ALA A 59 11.43 -1.96 -0.58
N VAL A 60 10.78 -0.81 -0.81
CA VAL A 60 11.48 0.46 -1.08
C VAL A 60 12.32 0.88 0.12
N LEU A 61 11.78 0.81 1.34
CA LEU A 61 12.55 1.12 2.57
C LEU A 61 13.74 0.19 2.75
N ALA A 62 13.57 -1.12 2.51
CA ALA A 62 14.64 -2.10 2.59
C ALA A 62 15.76 -1.82 1.57
N LEU A 63 15.40 -1.44 0.35
CA LEU A 63 16.35 -1.03 -0.69
C LEU A 63 17.14 0.21 -0.28
N VAL A 64 16.47 1.24 0.25
CA VAL A 64 17.12 2.47 0.73
C VAL A 64 18.12 2.16 1.86
N VAL A 65 17.71 1.34 2.84
CA VAL A 65 18.59 0.92 3.94
C VAL A 65 19.79 0.14 3.41
N TYR A 66 19.58 -0.80 2.49
CA TYR A 66 20.65 -1.56 1.86
C TYR A 66 21.68 -0.64 1.18
N LEU A 67 21.22 0.32 0.37
CA LEU A 67 22.09 1.26 -0.34
C LEU A 67 22.91 2.14 0.63
N ILE A 68 22.29 2.62 1.71
CA ILE A 68 23.00 3.41 2.75
C ILE A 68 24.11 2.55 3.38
N VAL A 69 23.80 1.31 3.76
CA VAL A 69 24.77 0.39 4.38
C VAL A 69 25.92 0.10 3.43
N ASP A 70 25.63 -0.15 2.16
CA ASP A 70 26.65 -0.42 1.14
C ASP A 70 27.61 0.78 0.97
N ILE A 71 27.06 1.98 0.80
CA ILE A 71 27.84 3.23 0.68
C ILE A 71 28.70 3.48 1.93
N THR A 72 28.23 3.14 3.12
CA THR A 72 29.02 3.33 4.35
C THR A 72 30.13 2.30 4.54
N ARG A 73 30.11 1.20 3.78
CA ARG A 73 31.13 0.13 3.84
C ARG A 73 32.20 0.25 2.75
N SER A 74 31.91 0.99 1.68
CA SER A 74 32.83 1.35 0.60
C SER A 74 33.71 2.55 0.98
#